data_AF-A0A6P2AZ32-F1
#
_entry.id   AF-A0A6P2AZ32-F1
#
_cell.length_a   1.000
_cell.length_b   1.000
_cell.length_c   1.000
_cell.angle_alpha   90.00
_cell.angle_beta   90.00
_cell.angle_gamma   90.00
#
_symmetry.space_group_name_H-M   'P 1'
#
loop_
_entity.id
_entity.type
_entity.pdbx_description
1 polymer ?
#
loop_
_entity_poly.entity_id
_entity_poly.type
_entity_poly.pdbx_seq_one_letter_code
_entity_poly.pdbx_strand_id
1 'polypeptide(L)'
;EHTQPQVIFIMIGINDVLWDVRDETLLANTRLIVNNLRQTHPQSRIVVQSILPHAGEHATWEGRDRLLQISNGRIRRLNQDLAAMARREGAIFLDLYPLFANEQGQLKMDLSTDGLHLNRDGYRVWATALQLFIGLELDPMQITHQYDPPHGH
;
A
#
# COMPACT_ATOMS: atom_id res chain seq x y z
N GLU A 1 -5.15 24.70 12.80
CA GLU A 1 -6.27 24.11 12.03
C GLU A 1 -6.35 22.62 12.38
N HIS A 2 -7.54 22.10 12.69
CA HIS A 2 -7.73 20.67 12.96
C HIS A 2 -8.29 20.02 11.70
N THR A 3 -7.42 19.37 10.91
CA THR A 3 -7.85 18.55 9.77
C THR A 3 -8.66 17.35 10.28
N GLN A 4 -9.83 17.09 9.68
CA GLN A 4 -10.70 15.96 10.00
C GLN A 4 -10.86 15.06 8.78
N PRO A 5 -9.84 14.25 8.44
CA PRO A 5 -9.91 13.39 7.27
C PRO A 5 -10.88 12.22 7.51
N GLN A 6 -11.64 11.82 6.50
CA GLN A 6 -12.47 10.60 6.59
C GLN A 6 -11.61 9.32 6.50
N VAL A 7 -10.54 9.37 5.71
CA VAL A 7 -9.64 8.24 5.44
C VAL A 7 -8.20 8.72 5.46
N ILE A 8 -7.31 7.94 6.07
CA ILE A 8 -5.86 8.18 6.09
C ILE A 8 -5.16 6.95 5.51
N PHE A 9 -4.46 7.15 4.41
CA PHE A 9 -3.65 6.11 3.78
C PHE A 9 -2.20 6.22 4.23
N ILE A 10 -1.60 5.11 4.63
CA ILE A 10 -0.21 5.00 5.07
C ILE A 10 0.50 4.01 4.16
N MET A 11 1.49 4.48 3.41
CA MET A 11 2.39 3.64 2.62
C MET A 11 3.82 4.00 2.99
N ILE A 12 4.47 3.15 3.78
CA ILE A 12 5.84 3.34 4.29
C ILE A 12 6.57 2.00 4.31
N GLY A 13 7.90 2.04 4.44
CA GLY A 13 8.71 0.86 4.76
C GLY A 13 9.72 0.45 3.69
N ILE A 14 9.58 0.86 2.42
CA ILE A 14 10.57 0.48 1.40
C ILE A 14 11.97 1.02 1.72
N ASN A 15 12.06 2.24 2.26
CA ASN A 15 13.34 2.82 2.68
C ASN A 15 13.93 2.07 3.87
N ASP A 16 13.14 1.74 4.90
CA ASP A 16 13.59 0.93 6.03
C ASP A 16 14.18 -0.40 5.56
N VAL A 17 13.52 -1.08 4.62
CA VAL A 17 14.03 -2.30 3.99
C VAL A 17 15.35 -2.04 3.26
N LEU A 18 15.46 -0.96 2.49
CA LEU A 18 16.69 -0.61 1.75
C LEU A 18 17.88 -0.27 2.64
N TRP A 19 17.62 0.23 3.84
CA TRP A 19 18.63 0.56 4.84
C TRP A 19 18.85 -0.58 5.84
N ASP A 20 18.34 -1.77 5.54
CA ASP A 20 18.42 -2.97 6.37
C ASP A 20 17.97 -2.76 7.83
N VAL A 21 16.98 -1.89 8.01
CA VAL A 21 16.29 -1.74 9.30
C VAL A 21 15.63 -3.09 9.61
N ARG A 22 15.74 -3.53 10.86
CA ARG A 22 15.13 -4.77 11.33
C ARG A 22 13.62 -4.76 11.11
N ASP A 23 13.07 -5.89 10.68
CA ASP A 23 11.64 -6.04 10.40
C ASP A 23 10.78 -5.71 11.63
N GLU A 24 11.23 -6.06 12.84
CA GLU A 24 10.49 -5.72 14.07
C GLU A 24 10.48 -4.22 14.36
N THR A 25 11.56 -3.51 14.01
CA THR A 25 11.64 -2.06 14.16
C THR A 25 10.70 -1.36 13.19
N LEU A 26 10.66 -1.79 11.93
CA LEU A 26 9.71 -1.28 10.93
C LEU A 26 8.26 -1.48 11.39
N LEU A 27 7.92 -2.70 11.86
CA LEU A 27 6.59 -3.02 12.35
C LEU A 27 6.22 -2.22 13.59
N ALA A 28 7.14 -2.06 14.55
CA ALA A 28 6.93 -1.27 15.75
C ALA A 28 6.70 0.22 15.41
N ASN A 29 7.50 0.79 14.52
CA ASN A 29 7.35 2.18 14.09
C ASN A 29 6.03 2.40 13.33
N THR A 30 5.66 1.47 12.45
CA THR A 30 4.38 1.54 11.73
C THR A 30 3.20 1.47 12.70
N ARG A 31 3.27 0.57 13.69
CA ARG A 31 2.27 0.47 14.76
C ARG A 31 2.15 1.77 15.56
N LEU A 32 3.28 2.39 15.92
CA LEU A 32 3.28 3.68 16.62
C LEU A 32 2.58 4.77 15.81
N ILE A 33 2.84 4.84 14.50
CA ILE A 33 2.18 5.79 13.59
C ILE A 33 0.67 5.53 13.55
N VAL A 34 0.24 4.29 13.34
CA VAL A 34 -1.18 3.92 13.32
C VAL A 34 -1.85 4.31 14.63
N ASN A 35 -1.25 3.99 15.77
CA ASN A 35 -1.82 4.29 17.08
C ASN A 35 -1.89 5.79 17.36
N ASN A 36 -0.89 6.56 16.95
CA ASN A 36 -0.94 8.01 17.06
C ASN A 36 -2.08 8.59 16.21
N LEU A 37 -2.20 8.17 14.95
CA LEU A 37 -3.26 8.63 14.05
C LEU A 37 -4.66 8.26 14.55
N ARG A 38 -4.83 7.10 15.19
CA ARG A 38 -6.11 6.74 15.83
C ARG A 38 -6.47 7.67 16.98
N GLN A 39 -5.47 8.08 17.77
CA GLN A 39 -5.69 8.97 18.91
C GLN A 39 -5.98 10.40 18.45
N THR A 40 -5.27 10.88 17.43
CA THR A 40 -5.44 12.25 16.90
C THR A 40 -6.65 12.39 15.98
N HIS A 41 -7.03 11.32 15.28
CA HIS A 41 -8.16 11.28 14.35
C HIS A 41 -9.07 10.06 14.60
N PRO A 42 -9.79 10.01 15.74
CA PRO A 42 -10.55 8.83 16.16
C PRO A 42 -11.71 8.46 15.22
N GLN A 43 -12.15 9.37 14.36
CA GLN A 43 -13.22 9.14 13.38
C GLN A 43 -12.70 8.71 12.00
N SER A 44 -11.38 8.79 11.77
CA SER A 44 -10.79 8.43 10.48
C SER A 44 -10.65 6.93 10.33
N ARG A 45 -10.90 6.43 9.12
CA ARG A 45 -10.50 5.08 8.73
C ARG A 45 -9.02 5.09 8.35
N ILE A 46 -8.22 4.28 9.02
CA ILE A 46 -6.78 4.17 8.72
C ILE A 46 -6.55 2.94 7.85
N VAL A 47 -5.80 3.14 6.77
CA VAL A 47 -5.51 2.13 5.75
C VAL A 47 -4.00 2.04 5.56
N VAL A 48 -3.42 0.91 5.95
CA VAL A 48 -2.00 0.59 5.71
C VAL A 48 -1.89 -0.10 4.35
N GLN A 49 -1.08 0.43 3.46
CA GLN A 49 -0.82 -0.17 2.15
C GLN A 49 0.37 -1.11 2.22
N SER A 50 0.36 -2.17 1.41
CA SER A 50 1.52 -3.02 1.21
C SER A 50 2.74 -2.21 0.72
N ILE A 51 3.92 -2.56 1.20
CA ILE A 51 5.19 -2.18 0.57
C ILE A 51 5.23 -2.80 -0.83
N LEU A 52 5.54 -1.99 -1.86
CA LEU A 52 5.61 -2.45 -3.24
C LEU A 52 6.90 -3.24 -3.52
N PRO A 53 6.93 -4.10 -4.58
CA PRO A 53 8.16 -4.76 -5.00
C PRO A 53 9.17 -3.75 -5.59
N HIS A 54 10.41 -4.20 -5.72
CA HIS A 54 11.42 -3.56 -6.59
C HIS A 54 11.75 -4.44 -7.79
N ALA A 55 12.41 -3.87 -8.80
CA ALA A 55 12.69 -4.56 -10.07
C ALA A 55 13.93 -5.48 -10.05
N GLY A 56 14.61 -5.61 -8.90
CA GLY A 56 15.82 -6.44 -8.77
C GLY A 56 16.91 -6.04 -9.78
N GLU A 57 17.40 -7.02 -10.54
CA GLU A 57 18.45 -6.85 -11.56
C GLU A 57 18.06 -5.90 -12.71
N HIS A 58 16.76 -5.65 -12.91
CA HIS A 58 16.28 -4.72 -13.93
C HIS A 58 16.26 -3.26 -13.46
N ALA A 59 16.58 -2.98 -12.19
CA ALA A 59 16.58 -1.62 -11.67
C ALA A 59 17.75 -0.79 -12.20
N THR A 60 17.45 0.45 -12.58
CA THR A 60 18.41 1.47 -12.99
C THR A 60 18.57 2.59 -11.95
N TRP A 61 17.87 2.49 -10.82
CA TRP A 61 18.01 3.41 -9.70
C TRP A 61 19.46 3.48 -9.20
N GLU A 62 19.92 4.67 -8.82
CA GLU A 62 21.32 4.93 -8.42
C GLU A 62 21.79 3.99 -7.29
N GLY A 63 20.90 3.68 -6.34
CA GLY A 63 21.19 2.76 -5.24
C GLY A 63 20.90 1.28 -5.54
N ARG A 64 20.84 0.86 -6.81
CA ARG A 64 20.47 -0.52 -7.22
C ARG A 64 21.23 -1.61 -6.48
N ASP A 65 22.47 -1.36 -6.07
CA ASP A 65 23.26 -2.36 -5.35
C ASP A 65 22.60 -2.76 -4.03
N ARG A 66 21.88 -1.83 -3.38
CA ARG A 66 21.05 -2.14 -2.19
C ARG A 66 19.82 -2.95 -2.55
N LEU A 67 19.16 -2.63 -3.67
CA LEU A 67 18.02 -3.40 -4.16
C LEU A 67 18.41 -4.86 -4.39
N LEU A 68 19.61 -5.12 -4.90
CA LEU A 68 20.11 -6.48 -5.14
C LEU A 68 20.37 -7.26 -3.86
N GLN A 69 20.63 -6.60 -2.73
CA GLN A 69 20.76 -7.25 -1.41
C GLN A 69 19.40 -7.54 -0.76
N ILE A 70 18.33 -6.92 -1.25
CA ILE A 70 16.99 -7.09 -0.72
C ILE A 70 16.22 -8.07 -1.60
N SER A 71 15.66 -9.10 -0.98
CA SER A 71 14.73 -9.98 -1.66
C SER A 71 13.31 -9.43 -1.58
N ASN A 72 12.62 -9.38 -2.71
CA ASN A 72 11.16 -9.20 -2.75
C ASN A 72 10.41 -10.23 -1.88
N GLY A 73 11.01 -11.39 -1.56
CA GLY A 73 10.48 -12.34 -0.59
C GLY A 73 10.43 -11.81 0.84
N ARG A 74 11.39 -10.96 1.26
CA ARG A 74 11.36 -10.25 2.54
C ARG A 74 10.19 -9.26 2.57
N ILE A 75 10.01 -8.48 1.50
CA ILE A 75 8.90 -7.54 1.35
C ILE A 75 7.54 -8.24 1.48
N ARG A 76 7.37 -9.41 0.83
CA ARG A 76 6.12 -10.18 0.96
C ARG A 76 5.84 -10.65 2.39
N ARG A 77 6.87 -11.11 3.12
CA ARG A 77 6.71 -11.48 4.55
C ARG A 77 6.34 -10.27 5.40
N LEU A 78 7.05 -9.14 5.22
CA LEU A 78 6.72 -7.89 5.89
C LEU A 78 5.29 -7.43 5.60
N ASN A 79 4.79 -7.58 4.37
CA ASN A 79 3.40 -7.26 4.04
C ASN A 79 2.39 -8.16 4.78
N GLN A 80 2.71 -9.44 4.99
CA GLN A 80 1.88 -10.34 5.81
C GLN A 80 1.87 -9.89 7.28
N ASP A 81 3.02 -9.50 7.81
CA ASP A 81 3.14 -9.02 9.20
C ASP A 81 2.46 -7.66 9.39
N LEU A 82 2.58 -6.75 8.42
CA LEU A 82 1.87 -5.47 8.37
C LEU A 82 0.36 -5.68 8.32
N ALA A 83 -0.11 -6.65 7.52
CA ALA A 83 -1.53 -7.00 7.47
C ALA A 83 -2.04 -7.52 8.82
N ALA A 84 -1.29 -8.41 9.47
CA ALA A 84 -1.63 -8.92 10.79
C ALA A 84 -1.60 -7.82 11.86
N MET A 85 -0.61 -6.92 11.80
CA MET A 85 -0.49 -5.76 12.68
C MET A 85 -1.67 -4.80 12.49
N ALA A 86 -1.98 -4.40 11.25
CA ALA A 86 -3.08 -3.49 10.96
C ALA A 86 -4.41 -4.03 11.52
N ARG A 87 -4.71 -5.32 11.31
CA ARG A 87 -5.90 -5.96 11.88
C ARG A 87 -5.94 -5.89 13.41
N ARG A 88 -4.82 -6.14 14.08
CA ARG A 88 -4.73 -6.07 15.56
C ARG A 88 -4.97 -4.66 16.09
N GLU A 89 -4.52 -3.63 15.38
CA GLU A 89 -4.70 -2.23 15.77
C GLU A 89 -6.01 -1.61 15.24
N GLY A 90 -6.89 -2.42 14.62
CA GLY A 90 -8.16 -1.95 14.08
C GLY A 90 -8.04 -1.04 12.85
N ALA A 91 -6.95 -1.18 12.09
CA ALA A 91 -6.74 -0.55 10.79
C ALA A 91 -7.00 -1.54 9.65
N ILE A 92 -7.24 -1.02 8.45
CA ILE A 92 -7.42 -1.83 7.25
C ILE A 92 -6.05 -2.03 6.59
N PHE A 93 -5.81 -3.22 6.03
CA PHE A 93 -4.65 -3.45 5.18
C PHE A 93 -5.08 -3.55 3.72
N LEU A 94 -4.51 -2.73 2.86
CA LEU A 94 -4.73 -2.74 1.42
C LEU A 94 -3.52 -3.36 0.72
N ASP A 95 -3.70 -4.57 0.21
CA ASP A 95 -2.64 -5.26 -0.53
C ASP A 95 -2.59 -4.81 -1.99
N LEU A 96 -1.60 -3.98 -2.30
CA LEU A 96 -1.33 -3.48 -3.65
C LEU A 96 -0.24 -4.29 -4.37
N TYR A 97 0.55 -5.06 -3.63
CA TYR A 97 1.73 -5.76 -4.16
C TYR A 97 1.45 -6.54 -5.45
N PRO A 98 0.36 -7.34 -5.56
CA PRO A 98 0.07 -8.12 -6.77
C PRO A 98 -0.17 -7.27 -8.03
N LEU A 99 -0.62 -6.02 -7.88
CA LEU A 99 -0.87 -5.13 -9.02
C LEU A 99 0.44 -4.68 -9.68
N PHE A 100 1.52 -4.59 -8.89
CA PHE A 100 2.82 -4.08 -9.31
C PHE A 100 3.83 -5.20 -9.58
N ALA A 101 3.58 -6.42 -9.13
CA ALA A 101 4.47 -7.56 -9.30
C ALA A 101 4.24 -8.27 -10.64
N ASN A 102 5.33 -8.60 -11.35
CA ASN A 102 5.32 -9.57 -12.44
C ASN A 102 5.26 -11.02 -11.91
N GLU A 103 5.28 -12.01 -12.80
CA GLU A 103 5.23 -13.44 -12.44
C GLU A 103 6.39 -13.89 -11.55
N GLN A 104 7.53 -13.18 -11.61
CA GLN A 104 8.71 -13.44 -10.78
C GLN A 104 8.65 -12.71 -9.42
N GLY A 105 7.59 -11.92 -9.17
CA GLY A 105 7.44 -11.13 -7.96
C GLY A 105 8.30 -9.87 -7.92
N GLN A 106 8.75 -9.37 -9.07
CA GLN A 106 9.50 -8.12 -9.22
C GLN A 106 8.60 -7.00 -9.73
N LEU A 107 8.98 -5.74 -9.46
CA LEU A 107 8.25 -4.58 -9.99
C LEU A 107 8.24 -4.61 -11.52
N LYS A 108 7.05 -4.50 -12.12
CA LYS A 108 6.92 -4.40 -13.57
C LYS A 108 7.56 -3.10 -14.06
N MET A 109 8.49 -3.19 -15.00
CA MET A 109 9.26 -2.04 -15.47
C MET A 109 8.43 -1.05 -16.28
N ASP A 110 7.33 -1.48 -16.90
CA ASP A 110 6.36 -0.59 -17.55
C ASP A 110 5.61 0.31 -16.55
N LEU A 111 5.62 -0.02 -15.25
CA LEU A 111 5.03 0.80 -14.17
C LEU A 111 6.08 1.61 -13.38
N SER A 112 7.36 1.54 -13.74
CA SER A 112 8.45 2.18 -13.00
C SER A 112 9.31 3.08 -13.87
N THR A 113 9.92 4.10 -13.27
CA THR A 113 10.94 4.92 -13.96
C THR A 113 12.34 4.30 -13.88
N ASP A 114 12.64 3.58 -12.79
CA ASP A 114 14.00 3.17 -12.45
C ASP A 114 14.07 1.82 -11.69
N GLY A 115 12.96 1.11 -11.56
CA GLY A 115 12.85 -0.14 -10.83
C GLY A 115 12.58 0.01 -9.32
N LEU A 116 12.36 1.23 -8.83
CA LEU A 116 11.94 1.53 -7.45
C LEU A 116 10.76 2.51 -7.41
N HIS A 117 10.84 3.60 -8.17
CA HIS A 117 9.83 4.65 -8.21
C HIS A 117 8.80 4.39 -9.30
N LEU A 118 7.53 4.71 -9.02
CA LEU A 118 6.46 4.57 -10.01
C LEU A 118 6.58 5.63 -11.09
N ASN A 119 6.33 5.24 -12.33
CA ASN A 119 6.13 6.17 -13.43
C ASN A 119 4.65 6.60 -13.50
N ARG A 120 4.29 7.36 -14.55
CA ARG A 120 2.92 7.84 -14.77
C ARG A 120 1.88 6.72 -14.77
N ASP A 121 2.18 5.60 -15.43
CA ASP A 121 1.25 4.47 -15.54
C ASP A 121 1.18 3.70 -14.22
N GLY A 122 2.30 3.55 -13.51
CA GLY A 122 2.32 3.03 -12.14
C GLY A 122 1.44 3.83 -11.18
N TYR A 123 1.52 5.16 -11.21
CA TYR A 123 0.64 6.02 -10.42
C TYR A 123 -0.82 5.93 -10.86
N ARG A 124 -1.11 5.69 -12.14
CA ARG A 124 -2.47 5.47 -12.61
C ARG A 124 -3.06 4.18 -12.04
N VAL A 125 -2.28 3.10 -12.04
CA VAL A 125 -2.67 1.82 -11.40
C VAL A 125 -2.93 2.03 -9.91
N TRP A 126 -1.99 2.69 -9.21
CA TRP A 126 -2.12 3.01 -7.79
C TRP A 126 -3.39 3.82 -7.48
N ALA A 127 -3.60 4.93 -8.19
CA ALA A 127 -4.76 5.79 -7.98
C ALA A 127 -6.09 5.08 -8.27
N THR A 128 -6.13 4.26 -9.32
CA THR A 128 -7.33 3.47 -9.66
C THR A 128 -7.64 2.46 -8.57
N ALA A 129 -6.63 1.76 -8.04
CA ALA A 129 -6.81 0.82 -6.94
C ALA A 129 -7.36 1.51 -5.68
N LEU A 130 -6.86 2.71 -5.35
CA LEU A 130 -7.38 3.49 -4.22
C LEU A 130 -8.82 3.94 -4.43
N GLN A 131 -9.16 4.44 -5.62
CA GLN A 131 -10.53 4.85 -5.95
C GLN A 131 -11.52 3.69 -5.84
N LEU A 132 -11.17 2.53 -6.39
CA LEU A 132 -11.98 1.32 -6.28
C LEU A 132 -12.14 0.88 -4.83
N PHE A 133 -11.05 0.88 -4.07
CA PHE A 133 -11.08 0.54 -2.65
C PHE A 133 -12.00 1.49 -1.85
N ILE A 134 -11.92 2.79 -2.09
CA ILE A 134 -12.80 3.77 -1.44
C ILE A 134 -14.27 3.49 -1.78
N GLY A 135 -14.60 3.28 -3.06
CA GLY A 135 -15.98 3.05 -3.50
C GLY A 135 -16.58 1.72 -3.01
N LEU A 136 -15.78 0.65 -2.97
CA LEU A 136 -16.25 -0.69 -2.61
C LEU A 136 -16.27 -0.92 -1.09
N GLU A 137 -15.21 -0.53 -0.40
CA GLU A 137 -14.97 -0.92 1.00
C GLU A 137 -15.26 0.21 1.99
N LEU A 138 -15.17 1.47 1.55
CA LEU A 138 -15.31 2.61 2.45
C LEU A 138 -16.66 3.33 2.34
N ASP A 139 -17.28 3.32 1.16
CA ASP A 139 -18.59 3.94 0.90
C ASP A 139 -19.58 2.99 0.14
N PRO A 140 -19.99 1.86 0.76
CA PRO A 140 -20.83 0.86 0.10
C PRO A 140 -22.25 1.35 -0.25
N MET A 141 -22.66 2.53 0.22
CA MET A 141 -24.00 3.10 -0.04
C MET A 141 -24.11 3.80 -1.41
N GLN A 142 -23.02 4.06 -2.13
CA GLN A 142 -23.12 4.61 -3.50
C GLN A 142 -23.39 3.54 -4.57
N ILE A 143 -23.01 2.28 -4.32
CA ILE A 143 -23.16 1.20 -5.32
C ILE A 143 -24.63 0.75 -5.45
N THR A 144 -25.43 0.90 -4.38
CA THR A 144 -26.83 0.48 -4.37
C THR A 144 -27.79 1.48 -5.03
N HIS A 145 -27.39 2.74 -5.25
CA HIS A 145 -28.21 3.74 -5.93
C HIS A 145 -28.02 3.79 -7.45
N GLN A 146 -27.16 2.95 -8.02
CA GLN A 146 -26.88 2.94 -9.46
C GLN A 146 -27.54 1.77 -10.21
N TYR A 147 -28.32 0.93 -9.51
CA TYR A 147 -29.12 -0.14 -10.12
C TYR A 147 -30.61 0.13 -9.92
N ASP A 148 -31.20 0.92 -10.82
CA ASP A 148 -32.63 0.86 -11.09
C ASP A 148 -32.87 -0.27 -12.11
N PRO A 149 -33.45 -1.42 -11.73
CA PRO A 149 -33.88 -2.40 -12.71
C PRO A 149 -34.96 -1.75 -13.60
N PRO A 150 -34.96 -1.99 -14.92
CA PRO A 150 -36.02 -1.49 -15.76
C PRO A 150 -37.36 -2.05 -15.27
N HIS A 151 -38.24 -1.16 -14.84
CA HIS A 151 -39.64 -1.49 -14.59
C HIS A 151 -40.26 -1.94 -15.92
N GLY A 152 -40.31 -3.25 -16.11
CA GLY A 152 -41.04 -3.88 -17.21
C GLY A 152 -42.54 -3.75 -16.97
N HIS A 153 -43.19 -3.09 -17.93
CA HIS A 153 -44.64 -3.13 -18.14
C HIS A 153 -45.11 -4.50 -18.63
#